data_AF-E8ZKM6-F1
#
_entry.id   AF-E8ZKM6-F1
#
_cell.length_a   1.000
_cell.length_b   1.000
_cell.length_c   1.000
_cell.angle_alpha   90.00
_cell.angle_beta   90.00
_cell.angle_gamma   90.00
#
_symmetry.space_group_name_H-M   'P 1'
#
loop_
_entity.id
_entity.type
_entity.pdbx_description
1 polymer ?
#
loop_
_entity_poly.entity_id
_entity_poly.type
_entity_poly.pdbx_seq_one_letter_code
_entity_poly.pdbx_strand_id
1 'polypeptide(L)'
;MSLLKKVVPVVAAASGIAGLSLVKITKPSEDVLTVTPSETTKVDVVEVKEEVQEPVVEPPKPQIKEIKERIRDKFSSSKKTLITLSSHDNAWEVRKQQYQSKFQRITTKEDIDRWCNQSLDSEYQEPLYKNVLELCTVPTMRDRFTFKKKKIIDQGKGDPRWVKKVTDYRISNRKMPSGELQTQNGAITTEVIYKWCETGIEEEFKDDSDKRYQLVENWCVA
;
A
#
# COMPACT_ATOMS: atom_id res chain seq x y z
N MET A 1 -32.51 -55.86 -16.10
CA MET A 1 -31.31 -55.08 -15.69
C MET A 1 -30.50 -54.77 -16.93
N SER A 2 -30.70 -53.60 -17.54
CA SER A 2 -30.02 -53.19 -18.78
C SER A 2 -28.88 -52.23 -18.46
N LEU A 3 -27.65 -52.67 -18.76
CA LEU A 3 -26.41 -51.91 -18.61
C LEU A 3 -26.22 -51.01 -19.84
N LEU A 4 -26.56 -49.72 -19.70
CA LEU A 4 -26.21 -48.67 -20.66
C LEU A 4 -24.75 -48.26 -20.45
N LYS A 5 -23.87 -48.68 -21.38
CA LYS A 5 -22.48 -48.22 -21.46
C LYS A 5 -22.46 -46.79 -22.01
N LYS A 6 -21.95 -45.85 -21.21
CA LYS A 6 -21.78 -44.44 -21.55
C LYS A 6 -20.43 -44.26 -22.26
N VAL A 7 -20.46 -43.80 -23.50
CA VAL A 7 -19.27 -43.44 -24.29
C VAL A 7 -18.96 -41.96 -24.02
N VAL A 8 -17.74 -41.67 -23.56
CA VAL A 8 -17.25 -40.29 -23.35
C VAL A 8 -16.33 -39.94 -24.53
N PRO A 9 -16.58 -38.85 -25.26
CA PRO A 9 -15.65 -38.40 -26.29
C PRO A 9 -14.43 -37.73 -25.66
N VAL A 10 -13.25 -38.19 -26.06
CA VAL A 10 -11.96 -37.56 -25.77
C VAL A 10 -11.78 -36.37 -26.70
N VAL A 11 -11.76 -35.16 -26.14
CA VAL A 11 -11.43 -33.94 -26.89
C VAL A 11 -9.93 -33.70 -26.75
N ALA A 12 -9.20 -33.87 -27.85
CA ALA A 12 -7.80 -33.50 -27.97
C ALA A 12 -7.69 -31.97 -28.15
N ALA A 13 -7.14 -31.28 -27.15
CA ALA A 13 -6.79 -29.87 -27.25
C ALA A 13 -5.37 -29.74 -27.81
N ALA A 14 -5.25 -29.18 -29.01
CA ALA A 14 -3.99 -28.89 -29.66
C ALA A 14 -3.29 -27.69 -28.99
N SER A 15 -2.04 -27.91 -28.57
CA SER A 15 -1.12 -26.88 -28.08
C SER A 15 -0.71 -25.94 -29.21
N GLY A 16 -1.13 -24.68 -29.14
CA GLY A 16 -0.61 -23.58 -29.94
C GLY A 16 0.39 -22.76 -29.12
N ILE A 17 1.68 -22.99 -29.34
CA ILE A 17 2.77 -22.18 -28.80
C ILE A 17 2.97 -21.01 -29.77
N ALA A 18 2.68 -19.78 -29.34
CA ALA A 18 2.93 -18.58 -30.13
C ALA A 18 3.84 -17.60 -29.35
N GLY A 19 5.08 -17.46 -29.86
CA GLY A 19 5.79 -16.20 -29.95
C GLY A 19 6.31 -15.54 -28.66
N LEU A 20 7.47 -15.98 -28.19
CA LEU A 20 8.37 -15.12 -27.41
C LEU A 20 8.96 -14.04 -28.32
N SER A 21 8.49 -12.80 -28.20
CA SER A 21 9.20 -11.64 -28.74
C SER A 21 10.31 -11.22 -27.78
N LEU A 22 11.55 -11.51 -28.18
CA LEU A 22 12.77 -10.96 -27.58
C LEU A 22 12.85 -9.45 -27.84
N VAL A 23 12.46 -8.64 -26.85
CA VAL A 23 12.78 -7.21 -26.84
C VAL A 23 14.21 -7.06 -26.29
N LYS A 24 15.14 -6.69 -27.18
CA LYS A 24 16.49 -6.24 -26.81
C LYS A 24 16.37 -4.95 -25.98
N ILE A 25 16.69 -5.03 -24.70
CA ILE A 25 16.90 -3.85 -23.85
C ILE A 25 18.28 -3.28 -24.21
N THR A 26 18.29 -2.14 -24.87
CA THR A 26 19.47 -1.30 -25.09
C THR A 26 19.89 -0.71 -23.74
N LYS A 27 21.12 -1.00 -23.32
CA LYS A 27 21.75 -0.39 -22.14
C LYS A 27 21.87 1.13 -22.36
N PRO A 28 21.50 1.97 -21.37
CA PRO A 28 21.98 3.34 -21.35
C PRO A 28 23.47 3.36 -21.02
N SER A 29 24.23 4.10 -21.82
CA SER A 29 25.61 4.51 -21.59
C SER A 29 25.62 5.45 -20.39
N GLU A 30 26.27 5.05 -19.31
CA GLU A 30 26.60 5.97 -18.21
C GLU A 30 27.87 6.74 -18.60
N ASP A 31 27.67 8.03 -18.86
CA ASP A 31 28.74 8.98 -19.06
C ASP A 31 29.55 9.13 -17.77
N VAL A 32 30.86 9.01 -17.97
CA VAL A 32 31.94 9.18 -17.02
C VAL A 32 31.97 10.64 -16.55
N LEU A 33 31.63 10.88 -15.28
CA LEU A 33 31.97 12.12 -14.59
C LEU A 33 33.19 11.89 -13.70
N THR A 34 34.32 12.30 -14.24
CA THR A 34 35.62 12.44 -13.59
C THR A 34 35.51 13.44 -12.43
N VAL A 35 35.64 12.96 -11.19
CA VAL A 35 35.77 13.83 -10.00
C VAL A 35 37.25 14.14 -9.80
N THR A 36 37.59 15.41 -9.99
CA THR A 36 38.91 16.00 -9.72
C THR A 36 39.13 16.17 -8.22
N PRO A 37 40.32 15.82 -7.67
CA PRO A 37 40.65 16.10 -6.27
C PRO A 37 41.06 17.58 -6.11
N SER A 38 40.38 18.29 -5.19
CA SER A 38 40.69 19.68 -4.85
C SER A 38 41.46 19.75 -3.52
N GLU A 39 42.66 20.30 -3.65
CA GLU A 39 43.44 21.15 -2.74
C GLU A 39 43.48 20.89 -1.22
N THR A 40 44.67 20.47 -0.81
CA THR A 40 45.24 20.56 0.54
C THR A 40 45.49 22.03 0.92
N THR A 41 44.71 22.58 1.85
CA THR A 41 45.02 23.88 2.49
C THR A 41 45.99 23.67 3.65
N LYS A 42 47.16 24.31 3.58
CA LYS A 42 48.09 24.48 4.69
C LYS A 42 47.47 25.42 5.72
N VAL A 43 47.45 25.01 6.98
CA VAL A 43 47.07 25.85 8.12
C VAL A 43 48.36 26.30 8.80
N ASP A 44 48.56 27.61 8.85
CA ASP A 44 49.64 28.26 9.59
C ASP A 44 49.43 28.10 11.10
N VAL A 45 50.50 27.68 11.78
CA VAL A 45 50.57 27.53 13.23
C VAL A 45 50.74 28.92 13.84
N VAL A 46 49.68 29.44 14.45
CA VAL A 46 49.74 30.63 15.31
C VAL A 46 49.93 30.15 16.75
N GLU A 47 51.09 30.47 17.32
CA GLU A 47 51.43 30.24 18.73
C GLU A 47 50.61 31.19 19.61
N VAL A 48 49.58 30.65 20.25
CA VAL A 48 48.73 31.36 21.22
C VAL A 48 49.32 31.14 22.62
N LYS A 49 49.70 32.24 23.28
CA LYS A 49 50.11 32.26 24.68
C LYS A 49 48.92 31.94 25.59
N GLU A 50 49.02 30.83 26.30
CA GLU A 50 48.01 30.31 27.22
C GLU A 50 48.10 31.04 28.57
N GLU A 51 47.10 31.85 28.88
CA GLU A 51 46.88 32.43 30.22
C GLU A 51 45.99 31.46 31.00
N VAL A 52 46.56 30.87 32.06
CA VAL A 52 45.92 29.85 32.88
C VAL A 52 44.84 30.50 33.75
N GLN A 53 43.61 30.53 33.25
CA GLN A 53 42.42 30.81 34.06
C GLN A 53 41.99 29.54 34.79
N GLU A 54 41.87 29.64 36.12
CA GLU A 54 41.34 28.56 36.95
C GLU A 54 39.91 28.20 36.50
N PRO A 55 39.59 26.90 36.34
CA PRO A 55 38.31 26.47 35.81
C PRO A 55 37.21 26.77 36.82
N VAL A 56 36.39 27.78 36.51
CA VAL A 56 35.12 28.01 37.18
C VAL A 56 34.23 26.80 36.88
N VAL A 57 34.07 25.93 37.86
CA VAL A 57 33.23 24.72 37.78
C VAL A 57 31.77 25.17 37.71
N GLU A 58 31.28 25.37 36.49
CA GLU A 58 29.88 25.69 36.23
C GLU A 58 29.01 24.49 36.66
N PRO A 59 27.97 24.70 37.49
CA PRO A 59 27.11 23.61 37.93
C PRO A 59 26.47 22.92 36.71
N PRO A 60 26.41 21.57 36.69
CA PRO A 60 25.94 20.83 35.53
C PRO A 60 24.51 21.25 35.19
N LYS A 61 24.36 21.91 34.03
CA LYS A 61 23.07 22.31 33.48
C LYS A 61 22.18 21.07 33.40
N PRO A 62 20.97 21.07 33.98
CA PRO A 62 20.07 19.93 33.92
C PRO A 62 19.78 19.63 32.45
N GLN A 63 20.26 18.48 31.97
CA GLN A 63 19.98 18.03 30.62
C GLN A 63 18.52 17.61 30.55
N ILE A 64 17.69 18.48 29.98
CA ILE A 64 16.33 18.14 29.58
C ILE A 64 16.48 17.06 28.51
N LYS A 65 16.24 15.80 28.87
CA LYS A 65 16.17 14.70 27.90
C LYS A 65 15.02 15.02 26.95
N GLU A 66 15.38 15.40 25.74
CA GLU A 66 14.42 15.56 24.65
C GLU A 66 13.67 14.23 24.50
N ILE A 67 12.37 14.25 24.79
CA ILE A 67 11.53 13.05 24.66
C ILE A 67 11.39 12.81 23.16
N LYS A 68 12.21 11.92 22.63
CA LYS A 68 12.12 11.50 21.23
C LYS A 68 10.79 10.77 21.01
N GLU A 69 9.98 11.32 20.11
CA GLU A 69 8.69 10.74 19.73
C GLU A 69 8.89 9.36 19.09
N ARG A 70 8.05 8.39 19.46
CA ARG A 70 8.08 7.05 18.88
C ARG A 70 7.13 6.95 17.69
N ILE A 71 7.41 6.02 16.78
CA ILE A 71 6.53 5.73 15.63
C ILE A 71 5.12 5.34 16.09
N ARG A 72 5.01 4.55 17.17
CA ARG A 72 3.74 4.15 17.79
C ARG A 72 2.83 5.34 18.14
N ASP A 73 3.40 6.46 18.59
CA ASP A 73 2.64 7.63 19.02
C ASP A 73 1.98 8.32 17.80
N LYS A 74 2.78 8.52 16.74
CA LYS A 74 2.30 9.04 15.45
C LYS A 74 1.31 8.10 14.78
N PHE A 75 1.58 6.79 14.80
CA PHE A 75 0.71 5.79 14.21
C PHE A 75 -0.69 5.82 14.86
N SER A 76 -0.76 5.90 16.18
CA SER A 76 -2.01 5.95 16.94
C SER A 76 -2.90 7.15 16.55
N SER A 77 -2.29 8.22 16.04
CA SER A 77 -3.00 9.41 15.55
C SER A 77 -3.59 9.24 14.14
N SER A 78 -3.17 8.23 13.37
CA SER A 78 -3.55 8.03 11.97
C SER A 78 -4.93 7.38 11.76
N LYS A 79 -5.57 6.89 12.83
CA LYS A 79 -6.84 6.14 12.82
C LYS A 79 -6.81 4.84 12.00
N LYS A 80 -5.64 4.37 11.56
CA LYS A 80 -5.51 3.11 10.82
C LYS A 80 -5.38 1.92 11.77
N THR A 81 -5.98 0.79 11.39
CA THR A 81 -5.86 -0.46 12.16
C THR A 81 -4.56 -1.18 11.79
N LEU A 82 -3.85 -1.71 12.79
CA LEU A 82 -2.71 -2.59 12.56
C LEU A 82 -3.17 -3.94 12.01
N ILE A 83 -2.44 -4.46 11.02
CA ILE A 83 -2.59 -5.87 10.67
C ILE A 83 -1.99 -6.71 11.80
N THR A 84 -2.72 -7.75 12.22
CA THR A 84 -2.32 -8.64 13.32
C THR A 84 -2.31 -10.08 12.82
N LEU A 85 -1.64 -10.98 13.53
CA LEU A 85 -1.67 -12.42 13.18
C LEU A 85 -3.09 -13.01 13.11
N SER A 86 -4.05 -12.44 13.84
CA SER A 86 -5.47 -12.81 13.78
C SER A 86 -6.26 -12.24 12.60
N SER A 87 -5.66 -11.32 11.82
CA SER A 87 -6.30 -10.80 10.60
C SER A 87 -6.47 -11.90 9.54
N HIS A 88 -7.46 -11.74 8.66
CA HIS A 88 -7.77 -12.72 7.62
C HIS A 88 -6.59 -12.99 6.68
N ASP A 89 -6.50 -14.25 6.22
CA ASP A 89 -5.43 -14.71 5.31
C ASP A 89 -5.34 -13.86 4.03
N ASN A 90 -6.48 -13.48 3.47
CA ASN A 90 -6.54 -12.67 2.26
C ASN A 90 -5.90 -11.28 2.45
N ALA A 91 -6.03 -10.66 3.63
CA ALA A 91 -5.38 -9.39 3.94
C ALA A 91 -3.86 -9.57 4.04
N TRP A 92 -3.43 -10.67 4.66
CA TRP A 92 -2.01 -11.03 4.76
C TRP A 92 -1.36 -11.33 3.41
N GLU A 93 -2.08 -11.91 2.45
CA GLU A 93 -1.56 -12.11 1.09
C GLU A 93 -1.16 -10.78 0.43
N VAL A 94 -2.01 -9.76 0.56
CA VAL A 94 -1.74 -8.43 0.02
C VAL A 94 -0.48 -7.84 0.65
N ARG A 95 -0.38 -7.89 1.98
CA ARG A 95 0.80 -7.34 2.69
C ARG A 95 2.09 -8.12 2.43
N LYS A 96 2.02 -9.45 2.33
CA LYS A 96 3.18 -10.28 1.94
C LYS A 96 3.71 -9.87 0.57
N GLN A 97 2.83 -9.69 -0.42
CA GLN A 97 3.28 -9.27 -1.74
C GLN A 97 3.89 -7.87 -1.71
N GLN A 98 3.24 -6.91 -1.05
CA GLN A 98 3.78 -5.54 -0.94
C GLN A 98 5.15 -5.51 -0.25
N TYR A 99 5.30 -6.26 0.85
CA TYR A 99 6.58 -6.40 1.55
C TYR A 99 7.65 -7.02 0.65
N GLN A 100 7.32 -8.11 -0.04
CA GLN A 100 8.23 -8.77 -0.99
C GLN A 100 8.64 -7.84 -2.13
N SER A 101 7.71 -7.07 -2.71
CA SER A 101 8.01 -6.09 -3.75
C SER A 101 8.91 -4.97 -3.25
N LYS A 102 8.74 -4.53 -1.99
CA LYS A 102 9.51 -3.42 -1.42
C LYS A 102 10.93 -3.82 -1.00
N PHE A 103 11.06 -4.96 -0.33
CA PHE A 103 12.33 -5.39 0.27
C PHE A 103 13.02 -6.53 -0.49
N GLN A 104 12.38 -7.09 -1.52
CA GLN A 104 12.91 -8.19 -2.33
C GLN A 104 13.29 -9.43 -1.50
N ARG A 105 12.56 -9.67 -0.40
CA ARG A 105 12.79 -10.78 0.53
C ARG A 105 11.51 -11.58 0.74
N ILE A 106 11.59 -12.90 0.58
CA ILE A 106 10.53 -13.82 0.96
C ILE A 106 10.43 -13.81 2.48
N THR A 107 9.20 -13.74 2.99
CA THR A 107 8.93 -13.56 4.42
C THR A 107 7.61 -14.22 4.79
N THR A 108 7.50 -14.66 6.04
CA THR A 108 6.27 -15.23 6.61
C THR A 108 5.38 -14.13 7.20
N LYS A 109 4.15 -14.46 7.63
CA LYS A 109 3.29 -13.47 8.29
C LYS A 109 3.91 -13.03 9.63
N GLU A 110 4.49 -13.98 10.33
CA GLU A 110 5.13 -13.84 11.64
C GLU A 110 6.36 -12.94 11.56
N ASP A 111 7.11 -13.00 10.47
CA ASP A 111 8.25 -12.10 10.23
C ASP A 111 7.80 -10.66 10.00
N ILE A 112 6.75 -10.44 9.19
CA ILE A 112 6.19 -9.10 8.95
C ILE A 112 5.59 -8.54 10.24
N ASP A 113 4.80 -9.32 10.97
CA ASP A 113 4.20 -8.92 12.25
C ASP A 113 5.28 -8.52 13.27
N ARG A 114 6.35 -9.33 13.38
CA ARG A 114 7.50 -9.01 14.23
C ARG A 114 8.18 -7.72 13.80
N TRP A 115 8.43 -7.54 12.51
CA TRP A 115 9.03 -6.31 11.97
C TRP A 115 8.16 -5.08 12.27
N CYS A 116 6.85 -5.21 12.13
CA CYS A 116 5.89 -4.15 12.46
C CYS A 116 5.97 -3.75 13.93
N ASN A 117 5.94 -4.73 14.84
CA ASN A 117 6.04 -4.48 16.28
C ASN A 117 7.37 -3.80 16.67
N GLN A 118 8.49 -4.28 16.12
CA GLN A 118 9.80 -3.66 16.36
C GLN A 118 9.89 -2.23 15.80
N SER A 119 9.34 -2.00 14.62
CA SER A 119 9.37 -0.70 13.96
C SER A 119 8.49 0.33 14.67
N LEU A 120 7.35 -0.08 15.24
CA LEU A 120 6.47 0.79 16.03
C LEU A 120 7.18 1.34 17.29
N ASP A 121 8.04 0.52 17.92
CA ASP A 121 8.77 0.90 19.14
C ASP A 121 10.03 1.72 18.87
N SER A 122 10.35 1.94 17.59
CA SER A 122 11.53 2.71 17.17
C SER A 122 11.29 4.22 17.26
N GLU A 123 12.39 4.99 17.34
CA GLU A 123 12.36 6.46 17.24
C GLU A 123 11.74 6.89 15.91
N TYR A 124 11.02 8.01 15.91
CA TYR A 124 10.37 8.53 14.72
C TYR A 124 11.39 8.84 13.61
N GLN A 125 11.20 8.17 12.47
CA GLN A 125 11.90 8.49 11.23
C GLN A 125 10.87 8.47 10.12
N GLU A 126 10.74 9.58 9.37
CA GLU A 126 9.75 9.73 8.31
C GLU A 126 9.72 8.55 7.31
N PRO A 127 10.86 8.03 6.80
CA PRO A 127 10.85 6.91 5.87
C PRO A 127 10.35 5.61 6.52
N LEU A 128 10.75 5.34 7.77
CA LEU A 128 10.31 4.16 8.51
C LEU A 128 8.83 4.25 8.86
N TYR A 129 8.36 5.42 9.29
CA TYR A 129 6.95 5.68 9.57
C TYR A 129 6.08 5.43 8.33
N LYS A 130 6.47 5.92 7.16
CA LYS A 130 5.77 5.63 5.89
C LYS A 130 5.72 4.13 5.60
N ASN A 131 6.83 3.41 5.81
CA ASN A 131 6.88 1.97 5.62
C ASN A 131 5.95 1.23 6.60
N VAL A 132 5.93 1.62 7.87
CA VAL A 132 5.04 1.05 8.88
C VAL A 132 3.58 1.35 8.52
N LEU A 133 3.26 2.58 8.14
CA LEU A 133 1.90 2.96 7.78
C LEU A 133 1.39 2.20 6.55
N GLU A 134 2.27 1.91 5.59
CA GLU A 134 1.93 1.18 4.38
C GLU A 134 1.83 -0.33 4.62
N LEU A 135 2.80 -0.93 5.32
CA LEU A 135 2.95 -2.39 5.39
C LEU A 135 2.33 -3.02 6.64
N CYS A 136 2.19 -2.26 7.73
CA CYS A 136 1.70 -2.76 9.00
C CYS A 136 0.23 -2.44 9.25
N THR A 137 -0.46 -1.77 8.33
CA THR A 137 -1.89 -1.49 8.45
C THR A 137 -2.70 -2.57 7.75
N VAL A 138 -3.99 -2.71 8.09
CA VAL A 138 -4.91 -3.52 7.29
C VAL A 138 -4.98 -2.93 5.86
N PRO A 139 -4.83 -3.72 4.79
CA PRO A 139 -4.93 -3.24 3.42
C PRO A 139 -6.30 -2.63 3.13
N THR A 140 -6.37 -1.71 2.17
CA THR A 140 -7.66 -1.19 1.69
C THR A 140 -8.25 -2.10 0.61
N MET A 141 -9.52 -1.88 0.24
CA MET A 141 -10.10 -2.57 -0.91
C MET A 141 -9.37 -2.21 -2.22
N ARG A 142 -8.88 -0.97 -2.35
CA ARG A 142 -8.00 -0.54 -3.46
C ARG A 142 -6.74 -1.39 -3.54
N ASP A 143 -6.07 -1.64 -2.42
CA ASP A 143 -4.88 -2.49 -2.37
C ASP A 143 -5.21 -3.91 -2.89
N ARG A 144 -6.33 -4.49 -2.44
CA ARG A 144 -6.76 -5.83 -2.89
C ARG A 144 -7.14 -5.86 -4.37
N PHE A 145 -7.81 -4.85 -4.91
CA PHE A 145 -8.11 -4.80 -6.33
C PHE A 145 -6.86 -4.68 -7.19
N THR A 146 -5.90 -3.85 -6.78
CA THR A 146 -4.59 -3.75 -7.44
C THR A 146 -3.84 -5.07 -7.41
N PHE A 147 -3.81 -5.74 -6.25
CA PHE A 147 -3.24 -7.09 -6.09
C PHE A 147 -3.87 -8.10 -7.07
N LYS A 148 -5.20 -8.06 -7.23
CA LYS A 148 -5.95 -8.90 -8.17
C LYS A 148 -5.91 -8.40 -9.63
N LYS A 149 -5.14 -7.36 -9.93
CA LYS A 149 -5.04 -6.72 -11.26
C LYS A 149 -6.40 -6.27 -11.81
N LYS A 150 -7.32 -5.89 -10.92
CA LYS A 150 -8.63 -5.34 -11.28
C LYS A 150 -8.51 -3.85 -11.54
N LYS A 151 -9.18 -3.36 -12.59
CA LYS A 151 -9.17 -1.95 -12.96
C LYS A 151 -10.30 -1.21 -12.24
N ILE A 152 -9.94 -0.38 -11.26
CA ILE A 152 -10.88 0.54 -10.61
C ILE A 152 -11.31 1.60 -11.63
N ILE A 153 -12.56 2.01 -11.58
CA ILE A 153 -13.05 3.16 -12.36
C ILE A 153 -12.65 4.42 -11.58
N ASP A 154 -11.57 5.08 -11.98
CA ASP A 154 -10.99 6.22 -11.26
C ASP A 154 -10.81 7.49 -12.12
N GLN A 155 -11.24 7.46 -13.39
CA GLN A 155 -11.11 8.57 -14.35
C GLN A 155 -12.13 9.72 -14.11
N GLY A 156 -12.55 9.90 -12.86
CA GLY A 156 -13.53 10.91 -12.46
C GLY A 156 -14.97 10.61 -12.89
N LYS A 157 -15.87 11.54 -12.58
CA LYS A 157 -17.32 11.40 -12.79
C LYS A 157 -17.77 11.40 -14.27
N GLY A 158 -16.89 11.80 -15.19
CA GLY A 158 -17.16 11.84 -16.63
C GLY A 158 -16.93 10.51 -17.35
N ASP A 159 -16.42 9.49 -16.66
CA ASP A 159 -16.17 8.18 -17.26
C ASP A 159 -17.47 7.51 -17.73
N PRO A 160 -17.59 7.09 -19.01
CA PRO A 160 -18.81 6.47 -19.53
C PRO A 160 -19.18 5.17 -18.81
N ARG A 161 -18.22 4.51 -18.14
CA ARG A 161 -18.48 3.32 -17.31
C ARG A 161 -19.44 3.64 -16.16
N TRP A 162 -19.43 4.86 -15.62
CA TRP A 162 -20.39 5.25 -14.58
C TRP A 162 -21.82 5.34 -15.09
N VAL A 163 -22.02 5.77 -16.33
CA VAL A 163 -23.36 5.82 -16.95
C VAL A 163 -23.96 4.41 -17.01
N LYS A 164 -23.12 3.42 -17.34
CA LYS A 164 -23.50 2.01 -17.29
C LYS A 164 -23.86 1.59 -15.87
N LYS A 165 -23.03 1.89 -14.86
CA LYS A 165 -23.33 1.58 -13.45
C LYS A 165 -24.66 2.19 -12.98
N VAL A 166 -24.99 3.43 -13.37
CA VAL A 166 -26.29 4.04 -13.02
C VAL A 166 -27.45 3.27 -13.63
N THR A 167 -27.31 2.86 -14.89
CA THR A 167 -28.32 2.04 -15.59
C THR A 167 -28.50 0.70 -14.89
N ASP A 168 -27.39 0.00 -14.62
CA ASP A 168 -27.37 -1.29 -13.94
C ASP A 168 -28.00 -1.19 -12.54
N TYR A 169 -27.74 -0.10 -11.81
CA TYR A 169 -28.31 0.11 -10.47
C TYR A 169 -29.85 0.13 -10.47
N ARG A 170 -30.46 0.71 -11.51
CA ARG A 170 -31.92 0.81 -11.60
C ARG A 170 -32.59 -0.56 -11.74
N ILE A 171 -31.93 -1.49 -12.43
CA ILE A 171 -32.45 -2.82 -12.75
C ILE A 171 -31.90 -3.92 -11.83
N SER A 172 -30.82 -3.66 -11.09
CA SER A 172 -30.13 -4.65 -10.27
C SER A 172 -30.87 -4.96 -8.97
N ASN A 173 -30.80 -6.22 -8.55
CA ASN A 173 -31.23 -6.69 -7.23
C ASN A 173 -30.14 -6.49 -6.15
N ARG A 174 -28.89 -6.21 -6.54
CA ARG A 174 -27.74 -5.97 -5.63
C ARG A 174 -27.47 -4.49 -5.48
N LYS A 175 -28.41 -3.78 -4.86
CA LYS A 175 -28.30 -2.32 -4.66
C LYS A 175 -27.32 -1.99 -3.53
N MET A 176 -26.56 -0.92 -3.73
CA MET A 176 -25.82 -0.28 -2.63
C MET A 176 -26.81 0.18 -1.54
N PRO A 177 -26.43 0.12 -0.25
CA PRO A 177 -27.29 0.57 0.84
C PRO A 177 -27.71 2.03 0.66
N SER A 178 -29.02 2.29 0.65
CA SER A 178 -29.55 3.64 0.38
C SER A 178 -29.08 4.67 1.40
N GLY A 179 -28.85 4.27 2.65
CA GLY A 179 -28.35 5.15 3.72
C GLY A 179 -26.92 5.67 3.51
N GLU A 180 -26.15 5.06 2.62
CA GLU A 180 -24.80 5.50 2.28
C GLU A 180 -24.75 6.35 1.01
N LEU A 181 -25.84 6.36 0.24
CA LEU A 181 -25.94 7.12 -0.99
C LEU A 181 -26.40 8.54 -0.65
N GLN A 182 -25.49 9.51 -0.80
CA GLN A 182 -25.77 10.94 -0.63
C GLN A 182 -26.60 11.48 -1.80
N THR A 183 -27.85 11.02 -1.93
CA THR A 183 -28.75 11.42 -3.00
C THR A 183 -29.47 12.72 -2.66
N GLN A 184 -29.53 13.65 -3.61
CA GLN A 184 -30.50 14.73 -3.59
C GLN A 184 -31.75 14.24 -4.32
N ASN A 185 -32.92 14.28 -3.67
CA ASN A 185 -34.21 13.88 -4.24
C ASN A 185 -34.34 12.38 -4.61
N GLY A 186 -33.53 11.50 -4.01
CA GLY A 186 -33.59 10.06 -4.24
C GLY A 186 -33.09 9.59 -5.62
N ALA A 187 -32.57 10.50 -6.44
CA ALA A 187 -32.03 10.16 -7.76
C ALA A 187 -30.59 9.64 -7.68
N ILE A 188 -30.33 8.48 -8.27
CA ILE A 188 -28.98 7.94 -8.44
C ILE A 188 -28.36 8.52 -9.70
N THR A 189 -27.27 9.28 -9.52
CA THR A 189 -26.46 9.88 -10.59
C THR A 189 -25.07 9.25 -10.62
N THR A 190 -24.31 9.48 -11.71
CA THR A 190 -22.93 9.01 -11.82
C THR A 190 -22.06 9.56 -10.69
N GLU A 191 -22.28 10.83 -10.30
CA GLU A 191 -21.56 11.47 -9.21
C GLU A 191 -21.81 10.81 -7.86
N VAL A 192 -23.05 10.38 -7.58
CA VAL A 192 -23.38 9.68 -6.34
C VAL A 192 -22.65 8.33 -6.27
N ILE A 193 -22.67 7.54 -7.35
CA ILE A 193 -21.98 6.25 -7.39
C ILE A 193 -20.46 6.44 -7.29
N TYR A 194 -19.92 7.42 -8.03
CA TYR A 194 -18.50 7.76 -8.01
C TYR A 194 -18.01 8.10 -6.59
N LYS A 195 -18.68 9.03 -5.90
CA LYS A 195 -18.32 9.43 -4.52
C LYS A 195 -18.43 8.29 -3.52
N TRP A 196 -19.46 7.45 -3.67
CA TRP A 196 -19.61 6.25 -2.85
C TRP A 196 -18.42 5.30 -3.08
N CYS A 197 -18.01 5.13 -4.34
CA CYS A 197 -16.85 4.32 -4.69
C CYS A 197 -15.54 4.89 -4.18
N GLU A 198 -15.31 6.21 -4.25
CA GLU A 198 -14.11 6.85 -3.68
C GLU A 198 -13.96 6.53 -2.20
N THR A 199 -15.06 6.53 -1.44
CA THR A 199 -15.02 6.17 -0.02
C THR A 199 -14.84 4.67 0.16
N GLY A 200 -15.63 3.86 -0.56
CA GLY A 200 -15.65 2.41 -0.40
C GLY A 200 -14.34 1.72 -0.76
N ILE A 201 -13.58 2.21 -1.75
CA ILE A 201 -12.29 1.61 -2.11
C ILE A 201 -11.18 1.91 -1.09
N GLU A 202 -11.32 2.96 -0.29
CA GLU A 202 -10.37 3.34 0.78
C GLU A 202 -10.69 2.66 2.12
N GLU A 203 -11.81 1.97 2.22
CA GLU A 203 -12.15 1.19 3.41
C GLU A 203 -11.22 -0.02 3.59
N GLU A 204 -11.05 -0.43 4.84
CA GLU A 204 -10.25 -1.59 5.21
C GLU A 204 -10.82 -2.88 4.60
N PHE A 205 -9.96 -3.60 3.90
CA PHE A 205 -10.26 -4.91 3.34
C PHE A 205 -10.17 -5.98 4.43
N LYS A 206 -11.30 -6.66 4.64
CA LYS A 206 -11.39 -7.78 5.57
C LYS A 206 -11.17 -9.11 4.86
N ASP A 207 -12.04 -9.44 3.90
CA ASP A 207 -12.04 -10.72 3.22
C ASP A 207 -12.74 -10.61 1.84
N ASP A 208 -12.45 -11.53 0.92
CA ASP A 208 -13.12 -11.56 -0.39
C ASP A 208 -14.60 -12.00 -0.31
N SER A 209 -14.98 -12.72 0.74
CA SER A 209 -16.36 -13.12 1.02
C SER A 209 -17.18 -12.05 1.72
N ASP A 210 -16.54 -10.97 2.17
CA ASP A 210 -17.19 -9.88 2.85
C ASP A 210 -18.19 -9.17 1.92
N LYS A 211 -19.41 -8.95 2.42
CA LYS A 211 -20.50 -8.35 1.61
C LYS A 211 -20.16 -6.93 1.17
N ARG A 212 -19.45 -6.15 2.00
CA ARG A 212 -19.01 -4.79 1.66
C ARG A 212 -18.03 -4.85 0.51
N TYR A 213 -17.02 -5.73 0.60
CA TYR A 213 -16.06 -5.93 -0.49
C TYR A 213 -16.74 -6.32 -1.80
N GLN A 214 -17.67 -7.28 -1.78
CA GLN A 214 -18.40 -7.69 -2.98
C GLN A 214 -19.23 -6.55 -3.60
N LEU A 215 -19.83 -5.69 -2.78
CA LEU A 215 -20.55 -4.52 -3.25
C LEU A 215 -19.60 -3.50 -3.89
N VAL A 216 -18.51 -3.15 -3.21
CA VAL A 216 -17.51 -2.20 -3.74
C VAL A 216 -16.90 -2.74 -5.02
N GLU A 217 -16.56 -4.03 -5.08
CA GLU A 217 -16.07 -4.67 -6.29
C GLU A 217 -17.08 -4.53 -7.44
N ASN A 218 -18.33 -4.91 -7.20
CA ASN A 218 -19.37 -4.89 -8.23
C ASN A 218 -19.62 -3.48 -8.78
N TRP A 219 -19.54 -2.45 -7.95
CA TRP A 219 -19.90 -1.09 -8.32
C TRP A 219 -18.72 -0.23 -8.78
N CYS A 220 -17.51 -0.47 -8.27
CA CYS A 220 -16.35 0.42 -8.46
C CYS A 220 -15.29 -0.12 -9.42
N VAL A 221 -15.36 -1.41 -9.78
CA VAL A 221 -14.46 -2.03 -10.76
C VAL A 221 -15.11 -2.05 -12.14
N ALA A 222 -14.28 -1.90 -13.18
CA ALA A 222 -14.66 -1.84 -14.60
C ALA A 222 -15.21 -3.17 -15.14
#